data_AF-X1D7W1-F1
#
_entry.id   AF-X1D7W1-F1
#
_cell.length_a   1.000
_cell.length_b   1.000
_cell.length_c   1.000
_cell.angle_alpha   90.00
_cell.angle_beta   90.00
_cell.angle_gamma   90.00
#
_symmetry.space_group_name_H-M   'P 1'
#
loop_
_entity.id
_entity.type
_entity.pdbx_description
1 polymer ?
#
loop_
_entity_poly.entity_id
_entity_poly.type
_entity_poly.pdbx_seq_one_letter_code
_entity_poly.pdbx_strand_id
1 'polypeptide(L)'
;MSKTGIAIFIAAATTAAGFISNYISDISAIKSFGIIAAFGILVSFVLTVTFIPSVLQFIPHRQALANKNNDKILDRILGSLSQSIT
;
A
#
# COMPACT_ATOMS: atom_id res chain seq x y z
N MET A 1 1.26 -2.74 11.49
CA MET A 1 0.73 -2.83 10.10
C MET A 1 -0.79 -2.95 10.01
N SER A 2 -1.53 -2.99 11.13
CA SER A 2 -2.98 -3.18 11.18
C SER A 2 -3.83 -1.99 10.73
N LYS A 3 -3.29 -0.76 10.70
CA LYS A 3 -4.06 0.43 10.33
C LYS A 3 -4.35 0.53 8.81
N THR A 4 -3.41 0.08 7.99
CA THR A 4 -3.52 0.21 6.52
C THR A 4 -4.59 -0.70 5.94
N GLY A 5 -4.76 -1.93 6.46
CA GLY A 5 -5.79 -2.85 5.98
C GLY A 5 -7.22 -2.32 6.17
N ILE A 6 -7.49 -1.72 7.33
CA ILE A 6 -8.78 -1.08 7.61
C ILE A 6 -9.00 0.14 6.71
N ALA A 7 -7.97 0.95 6.48
CA ALA A 7 -8.07 2.12 5.59
C ALA A 7 -8.41 1.72 4.14
N ILE A 8 -7.76 0.69 3.60
CA ILE A 8 -8.02 0.21 2.24
C ILE A 8 -9.44 -0.37 2.14
N PHE A 9 -9.90 -1.09 3.17
CA PHE A 9 -11.28 -1.62 3.20
C PHE A 9 -12.32 -0.49 3.15
N ILE A 10 -12.18 0.55 3.97
CA ILE A 10 -13.09 1.69 3.99
C ILE A 10 -13.05 2.45 2.65
N ALA A 11 -11.87 2.62 2.07
CA ALA A 11 -11.72 3.25 0.76
C ALA A 11 -12.47 2.47 -0.32
N ALA A 12 -12.26 1.14 -0.41
CA ALA A 12 -12.93 0.29 -1.38
C ALA A 12 -14.46 0.26 -1.19
N ALA A 13 -14.93 0.19 0.07
CA ALA A 13 -16.35 0.26 0.39
C ALA A 13 -16.98 1.60 -0.05
N THR A 14 -16.28 2.70 0.18
CA THR A 14 -16.73 4.04 -0.24
C THR A 14 -16.77 4.16 -1.77
N THR A 15 -15.77 3.62 -2.48
CA THR A 15 -15.76 3.61 -3.95
C THR A 15 -16.92 2.77 -4.50
N ALA A 16 -17.14 1.56 -3.96
CA ALA A 16 -18.26 0.72 -4.36
C ALA A 16 -19.60 1.43 -4.12
N ALA A 17 -19.78 2.06 -2.95
CA ALA A 17 -20.99 2.85 -2.66
C ALA A 17 -21.19 4.01 -3.64
N GLY A 18 -20.11 4.71 -4.04
CA GLY A 18 -20.16 5.77 -5.04
C GLY A 18 -20.65 5.28 -6.42
N PHE A 19 -20.19 4.11 -6.87
CA PHE A 19 -20.65 3.52 -8.13
C PHE A 19 -22.06 2.91 -8.03
N ILE A 20 -22.46 2.38 -6.88
CA ILE A 20 -23.82 1.91 -6.63
C ILE A 20 -24.83 3.07 -6.71
N SER A 21 -24.42 4.28 -6.31
CA SER A 21 -25.27 5.48 -6.41
C SER A 21 -25.79 5.74 -7.84
N ASN A 22 -25.02 5.35 -8.87
CA ASN A 22 -25.45 5.45 -10.28
C ASN A 22 -26.68 4.59 -10.61
N TYR A 23 -27.08 3.67 -9.72
CA TYR A 23 -28.35 2.92 -9.85
C TYR A 23 -29.58 3.83 -9.80
N ILE A 24 -29.48 5.00 -9.19
CA ILE A 24 -30.59 5.97 -9.07
C ILE A 24 -30.80 6.75 -10.39
N SER A 25 -29.88 6.65 -11.36
CA SER A 25 -29.99 7.37 -12.63
C SER A 25 -31.14 6.86 -13.52
N ASP A 26 -31.89 7.78 -14.12
CA ASP A 26 -32.96 7.49 -15.09
C ASP A 26 -32.45 6.89 -16.41
N ILE A 27 -31.14 7.03 -16.69
CA ILE A 27 -30.51 6.51 -17.90
C ILE A 27 -30.10 5.05 -17.68
N SER A 28 -30.81 4.13 -18.34
CA SER A 28 -30.60 2.67 -18.24
C SER A 28 -29.12 2.25 -18.42
N ALA A 29 -28.40 2.89 -19.35
CA ALA A 29 -26.98 2.61 -19.58
C ALA A 29 -26.09 2.92 -18.35
N ILE A 30 -26.37 4.00 -17.64
CA ILE A 30 -25.62 4.42 -16.44
C ILE A 30 -25.89 3.46 -15.27
N LYS A 31 -27.13 2.93 -15.20
CA LYS A 31 -27.55 1.94 -14.22
C LYS A 31 -26.76 0.63 -14.34
N SER A 32 -26.70 0.09 -15.55
CA SER A 32 -25.97 -1.16 -15.84
C SER A 32 -24.47 -0.99 -15.64
N PHE A 33 -23.92 0.15 -16.05
CA PHE A 33 -22.51 0.49 -15.80
C PHE A 33 -22.18 0.56 -14.31
N GLY A 34 -23.01 1.22 -13.50
CA GLY A 34 -22.80 1.35 -12.06
C GLY A 34 -22.76 -0.01 -11.34
N ILE A 35 -23.65 -0.94 -11.70
CA ILE A 35 -23.69 -2.30 -11.14
C ILE A 35 -22.42 -3.09 -11.50
N ILE A 36 -22.05 -3.08 -12.78
CA ILE A 36 -20.87 -3.83 -13.27
C ILE A 36 -19.59 -3.25 -12.66
N ALA A 37 -19.48 -1.93 -12.58
CA ALA A 37 -18.34 -1.24 -11.96
C ALA A 37 -18.24 -1.55 -10.46
N ALA A 38 -19.34 -1.47 -9.71
CA ALA A 38 -19.36 -1.80 -8.28
C ALA A 38 -18.93 -3.26 -8.03
N PHE A 39 -19.42 -4.20 -8.84
CA PHE A 39 -18.99 -5.60 -8.78
C PHE A 39 -17.49 -5.74 -9.10
N GLY A 40 -17.01 -5.05 -10.15
CA GLY A 40 -15.59 -5.02 -10.51
C GLY A 40 -14.70 -4.48 -9.40
N ILE A 41 -15.15 -3.45 -8.66
CA ILE A 41 -14.43 -2.89 -7.51
C ILE A 41 -14.29 -3.92 -6.38
N LEU A 42 -15.37 -4.63 -6.04
CA LEU A 42 -15.33 -5.67 -5.02
C LEU A 42 -14.36 -6.81 -5.39
N VAL A 43 -14.44 -7.28 -6.65
CA VAL A 43 -13.54 -8.30 -7.16
C VAL A 43 -12.09 -7.80 -7.17
N SER A 44 -11.85 -6.57 -7.64
CA SER A 44 -10.52 -5.96 -7.66
C SER A 44 -9.96 -5.76 -6.25
N PHE A 45 -10.78 -5.44 -5.26
CA PHE A 45 -10.35 -5.32 -3.87
C PHE A 45 -9.87 -6.67 -3.32
N VAL A 46 -10.66 -7.73 -3.50
CA VAL A 46 -10.27 -9.10 -3.09
C VAL A 46 -8.98 -9.49 -3.81
N LEU A 47 -8.93 -9.29 -5.12
CA LEU A 47 -7.76 -9.61 -5.93
C LEU A 47 -6.54 -8.83 -5.44
N THR A 48 -6.67 -7.54 -5.14
CA THR A 48 -5.56 -6.71 -4.64
C THR A 48 -5.07 -7.19 -3.27
N VAL A 49 -5.96 -7.48 -2.34
CA VAL A 49 -5.61 -7.98 -1.00
C VAL A 49 -4.92 -9.35 -1.06
N THR A 50 -5.26 -10.19 -2.04
CA THR A 50 -4.58 -11.49 -2.26
C THR A 50 -3.32 -11.37 -3.11
N PHE A 51 -3.32 -10.52 -4.12
CA PHE A 51 -2.26 -10.40 -5.13
C PHE A 51 -1.08 -9.58 -4.61
N ILE A 52 -1.32 -8.47 -3.90
CA ILE A 52 -0.24 -7.68 -3.29
C ILE A 52 0.65 -8.52 -2.37
N PRO A 53 0.15 -9.28 -1.38
CA PRO A 53 1.03 -10.09 -0.53
C PRO A 53 1.71 -11.22 -1.31
N SER A 54 1.03 -11.80 -2.30
CA SER A 54 1.61 -12.83 -3.18
C SER A 54 2.82 -12.30 -3.96
N VAL A 55 2.68 -11.12 -4.58
CA VAL A 55 3.79 -10.45 -5.27
C VAL A 55 4.86 -10.01 -4.29
N LEU A 56 4.48 -9.49 -3.12
CA LEU A 56 5.43 -9.05 -2.10
C LEU A 56 6.28 -10.20 -1.54
N GLN A 57 5.71 -11.42 -1.47
CA GLN A 57 6.44 -12.63 -1.12
C GLN A 57 7.42 -13.07 -2.23
N PHE A 58 7.07 -12.81 -3.49
CA PHE A 58 7.91 -13.16 -4.63
C PHE A 58 9.04 -12.16 -4.88
N ILE A 59 8.86 -10.91 -4.47
CA ILE A 59 9.92 -9.90 -4.50
C ILE A 59 10.98 -10.30 -3.45
N PRO A 60 12.21 -10.67 -3.86
CA PRO A 60 13.26 -10.95 -2.91
C PRO A 60 13.44 -9.71 -2.04
N HIS A 61 13.45 -9.91 -0.72
CA HIS A 61 13.79 -8.88 0.25
C HIS A 61 15.18 -8.34 -0.13
N ARG A 62 15.22 -7.29 -0.95
CA ARG A 62 16.37 -6.38 -0.97
C ARG A 62 16.33 -5.75 0.41
N GLN A 63 16.93 -6.46 1.36
CA GLN A 63 17.47 -5.83 2.56
C GLN A 63 18.15 -4.59 2.03
N ALA A 64 17.68 -3.42 2.46
CA ALA A 64 18.38 -2.20 2.19
C ALA A 64 19.79 -2.43 2.74
N LEU A 65 20.73 -2.79 1.86
CA LEU A 65 22.17 -2.77 2.12
C LEU A 65 22.65 -1.32 2.25
N ALA A 66 21.76 -0.41 2.60
CA ALA A 66 22.09 0.91 3.06
C ALA A 66 22.56 0.73 4.50
N ASN A 67 23.86 0.94 4.67
CA ASN A 67 24.38 1.52 5.90
C ASN A 67 24.63 0.54 7.06
N LYS A 68 25.48 -0.47 6.87
CA LYS A 68 26.26 -1.05 7.98
C LYS A 68 27.74 -0.63 7.94
N ASN A 69 28.19 -0.11 6.80
CA ASN A 69 29.59 0.26 6.60
C ASN A 69 29.86 1.74 6.91
N ASN A 70 28.93 2.68 6.66
CA ASN A 70 29.16 4.06 7.11
C ASN A 70 29.04 4.17 8.63
N ASP A 71 28.14 3.43 9.28
CA ASP A 71 28.03 3.42 10.75
C ASP A 71 29.39 3.10 11.41
N LYS A 72 30.10 2.09 10.89
CA LYS A 72 31.45 1.72 11.38
C LYS A 72 32.52 2.78 11.13
N ILE A 73 32.43 3.52 10.02
CA ILE A 73 33.39 4.57 9.67
C ILE A 73 33.11 5.83 10.50
N LEU A 74 31.85 6.17 10.70
CA LEU A 74 31.41 7.28 11.56
C LEU A 74 31.81 7.01 13.02
N ASP A 75 31.60 5.80 13.53
CA ASP A 75 32.03 5.41 14.88
C ASP A 75 33.55 5.50 15.07
N ARG A 76 34.34 5.11 14.04
CA ARG A 76 35.80 5.24 14.09
C ARG A 76 36.29 6.68 14.08
N ILE A 77 35.68 7.55 13.26
CA ILE A 77 36.05 8.96 13.16
C ILE A 77 35.65 9.71 14.44
N LEU A 78 34.44 9.45 14.96
CA LEU A 78 34.01 10.03 16.23
C LEU A 78 34.90 9.58 17.40
N GLY A 79 35.34 8.32 17.40
CA GLY A 79 36.30 7.80 18.37
C GLY A 79 37.66 8.52 18.33
N SER A 80 38.22 8.77 17.14
CA SER A 80 39.51 9.47 17.03
C SER A 80 39.42 10.97 17.36
N LEU A 81 38.28 11.61 17.07
CA LEU A 81 38.05 13.01 17.41
C LEU A 81 37.83 13.21 18.91
N SER A 82 37.09 12.31 19.56
CA SER A 82 36.89 12.33 21.02
C SER A 82 38.22 12.25 21.78
N GLN A 83 39.17 11.47 21.28
CA GLN A 83 40.48 11.30 21.91
C GLN A 83 41.46 12.44 21.64
N SER A 84 41.15 13.34 20.69
CA SER A 84 41.99 14.48 20.34
C SER A 84 41.55 15.79 21.00
N ILE A 85 40.36 15.83 21.60
CA ILE A 85 39.76 17.01 22.26
C ILE A 85 39.79 16.87 23.81
N THR A 86 40.16 15.70 24.34
CA THR A 86 40.50 15.46 25.76
C THR A 86 42.00 15.36 25.92
#